data_AF-A0A7W1VBX6-F1
#
_entry.id   AF-A0A7W1VBX6-F1
#
_cell.length_a   1.000
_cell.length_b   1.000
_cell.length_c   1.000
_cell.angle_alpha   90.00
_cell.angle_beta   90.00
_cell.angle_gamma   90.00
#
_symmetry.space_group_name_H-M   'P 1'
#
loop_
_entity.id
_entity.type
_entity.pdbx_description
1 polymer ?
#
loop_
_entity_poly.entity_id
_entity_poly.type
_entity_poly.pdbx_seq_one_letter_code
_entity_poly.pdbx_strand_id
1 'polypeptide(L)' 'MLETLEKRTSKNFDSCVVEVPKEFALANGFPEKCFVSLTLRNGKLESEIIEYSNQDEQEIKEFIKEFPTLNEELKRVGD' A
#
# COMPACT_ATOMS: atom_id res chain seq x y z
N MET A 1 37.70 1.47 -1.23
CA MET A 1 36.55 1.87 -2.07
C MET A 1 35.92 0.60 -2.64
N LEU A 2 34.93 0.06 -1.93
CA LEU A 2 34.07 -1.05 -2.37
C LEU A 2 32.71 -0.45 -2.75
N GLU A 3 32.74 0.55 -3.62
CA GLU A 3 31.55 1.25 -4.11
C GLU A 3 31.12 0.66 -5.45
N THR A 4 30.58 -0.57 -5.51
CA THR A 4 29.83 -0.97 -6.73
C THR A 4 28.92 -2.20 -6.67
N LEU A 5 28.67 -2.83 -5.51
CA LEU A 5 27.83 -4.05 -5.46
C LEU A 5 26.58 -3.98 -4.57
N GLU A 6 26.26 -2.82 -4.00
CA GLU A 6 25.03 -2.61 -3.21
C GLU A 6 23.94 -1.81 -3.95
N LYS A 7 24.16 -1.41 -5.21
CA LYS A 7 23.22 -0.57 -5.99
C LYS A 7 22.16 -1.34 -6.80
N ARG A 8 21.86 -2.60 -6.44
CA ARG A 8 20.80 -3.39 -7.09
C ARG A 8 19.88 -4.13 -6.11
N THR A 9 19.96 -3.83 -4.83
CA THR A 9 19.06 -4.45 -3.85
C THR A 9 17.86 -3.54 -3.67
N SER A 10 16.74 -4.02 -4.21
CA SER A 10 15.37 -3.58 -3.92
C SER A 10 14.97 -2.23 -4.54
N LYS A 11 14.03 -2.26 -5.49
CA LYS A 11 13.03 -1.17 -5.55
C LYS A 11 12.47 -1.08 -4.14
N ASN A 12 12.79 -0.01 -3.42
CA ASN A 12 12.41 0.10 -2.03
C ASN A 12 10.89 -0.09 -1.90
N PHE A 13 10.48 -1.10 -1.16
CA PHE A 13 9.09 -1.32 -0.77
C PHE A 13 8.74 -0.32 0.34
N ASP A 14 8.78 0.97 0.00
CA ASP A 14 8.56 2.06 0.95
C ASP A 14 7.07 2.36 1.10
N SER A 15 6.21 1.87 0.19
CA SER A 15 4.77 2.09 0.27
C SER A 15 3.95 1.00 -0.44
N CYS A 16 2.82 0.61 0.15
CA CYS A 16 1.78 -0.20 -0.49
C CYS A 16 0.39 0.26 -0.09
N VAL A 17 -0.60 -0.15 -0.88
CA VAL A 17 -2.01 0.14 -0.62
C VAL A 17 -2.79 -1.17 -0.47
N VAL A 18 -3.73 -1.17 0.47
CA VAL A 18 -4.65 -2.28 0.73
C VAL A 18 -6.08 -1.75 0.68
N GLU A 19 -6.86 -2.21 -0.30
CA GLU A 19 -8.30 -1.94 -0.34
C GLU A 19 -8.99 -2.63 0.84
N VAL A 20 -9.82 -1.88 1.57
CA VAL A 20 -10.55 -2.43 2.72
C VAL A 20 -11.90 -2.96 2.24
N PRO A 21 -12.22 -4.25 2.44
CA PRO A 21 -13.54 -4.77 2.11
C PRO A 21 -14.62 -4.02 2.90
N LYS A 22 -15.69 -3.59 2.22
CA LYS A 22 -16.80 -2.83 2.82
C LYS A 22 -17.34 -3.45 4.11
N GLU A 23 -17.53 -4.76 4.12
CA GLU A 23 -18.05 -5.50 5.29
C GLU A 23 -17.10 -5.39 6.49
N PHE A 24 -15.79 -5.47 6.25
CA PHE A 24 -14.77 -5.29 7.27
C PHE A 24 -14.70 -3.83 7.74
N ALA A 25 -14.79 -2.87 6.81
CA ALA A 25 -14.77 -1.45 7.14
C ALA A 25 -15.91 -1.09 8.10
N LEU A 26 -17.15 -1.47 7.76
CA LEU A 26 -18.33 -1.20 8.58
C LEU A 26 -18.26 -1.89 9.96
N ALA A 27 -17.72 -3.12 10.02
CA ALA A 27 -17.57 -3.86 11.28
C ALA A 27 -16.56 -3.21 12.25
N ASN A 28 -15.59 -2.44 11.73
CA ASN A 28 -14.53 -1.80 12.52
C ASN A 28 -14.74 -0.28 12.67
N GLY A 29 -15.86 0.27 12.21
CA GLY A 29 -16.14 1.70 12.28
C GLY A 29 -15.31 2.56 11.33
N PHE A 30 -14.77 1.96 10.26
CA PHE A 30 -14.12 2.68 9.18
C PHE A 30 -15.15 3.19 8.16
N PRO A 31 -14.80 4.19 7.34
CA PRO A 31 -15.65 4.64 6.24
C PRO A 31 -15.98 3.50 5.27
N GLU A 32 -17.19 3.52 4.69
CA GLU A 32 -17.69 2.45 3.82
C GLU A 32 -16.77 2.19 2.60
N LYS A 33 -16.18 3.26 2.08
CA LYS A 33 -15.27 3.26 0.95
C LYS A 33 -13.94 3.85 1.40
N CYS A 34 -13.02 2.97 1.78
CA CYS A 34 -11.68 3.37 2.18
C CYS A 34 -10.61 2.35 1.75
N PHE A 35 -9.38 2.83 1.68
CA PHE A 35 -8.19 2.00 1.56
C PHE A 35 -7.17 2.40 2.62
N VAL A 36 -6.28 1.47 2.95
CA VAL A 36 -5.15 1.73 3.86
C VAL A 36 -3.89 1.91 3.02
N SER A 37 -3.24 3.06 3.19
CA SER A 37 -1.86 3.27 2.74
C SER A 37 -0.91 2.87 3.85
N LEU A 38 0.04 2.00 3.53
CA LEU A 38 1.11 1.57 4.43
C LEU A 38 2.43 2.09 3.87
N THR A 39 3.13 2.94 4.63
CA THR A 39 4.40 3.54 4.20
C THR A 39 5.49 3.26 5.24
N LEU A 40 6.66 2.79 4.80
CA LEU A 40 7.83 2.64 5.65
C LEU A 40 8.65 3.93 5.61
N ARG A 41 8.70 4.66 6.74
CA ARG A 41 9.53 5.87 6.87
C ARG A 41 10.47 5.74 8.05
N ASN A 42 11.77 5.95 7.82
CA ASN A 42 12.80 5.90 8.86
C ASN A 42 12.78 4.59 9.68
N GLY A 43 12.47 3.46 9.05
CA GLY A 43 12.35 2.15 9.70
C GLY A 43 11.08 1.96 10.54
N LYS A 44 10.12 2.90 10.50
CA LYS A 44 8.81 2.77 11.13
C LYS A 44 7.73 2.60 10.09
N LEU A 45 6.79 1.70 10.36
CA LEU A 45 5.60 1.52 9.54
C LEU A 45 4.56 2.56 9.94
N GLU A 46 4.21 3.43 9.01
CA GLU A 46 3.12 4.40 9.11
C GLU A 46 1.91 3.86 8.33
N SER A 47 0.72 3.96 8.90
CA SER A 47 -0.53 3.54 8.27
C SER A 47 -1.53 4.69 8.24
N GLU A 48 -2.17 4.92 7.11
CA GLU A 48 -3.19 5.94 6.93
C GLU A 48 -4.44 5.34 6.26
N ILE A 49 -5.62 5.68 6.78
CA ILE A 49 -6.90 5.29 6.19
C ILE A 49 -7.39 6.46 5.34
N ILE A 50 -7.61 6.22 4.06
CA ILE A 50 -8.08 7.24 3.12
C ILE A 50 -9.50 6.88 2.68
N GLU A 51 -10.44 7.77 2.97
CA GLU A 51 -11.83 7.68 2.52
C GLU A 51 -11.97 8.25 1.10
N TYR A 52 -12.83 7.65 0.30
CA TYR A 52 -13.17 8.14 -1.04
C TYR A 52 -14.66 8.02 -1.35
N SER A 53 -15.15 8.87 -2.24
CA SER A 53 -16.56 8.89 -2.62
C SER A 53 -16.83 8.07 -3.89
N ASN A 54 -18.11 7.97 -4.28
CA ASN A 54 -18.50 7.35 -5.55
C ASN A 54 -17.99 8.13 -6.78
N GLN A 55 -17.79 9.45 -6.65
CA GLN A 55 -17.29 10.27 -7.75
C GLN A 55 -15.82 9.96 -8.05
N ASP A 56 -15.07 9.55 -7.02
CA ASP A 56 -13.64 9.28 -7.10
C ASP A 56 -13.32 7.79 -7.34
N GLU A 57 -14.34 6.92 -7.33
CA GLU A 57 -14.15 5.46 -7.26
C GLU A 57 -13.32 4.90 -8.42
N GLN A 58 -13.50 5.42 -9.64
CA GLN A 58 -12.76 4.93 -10.80
C GLN A 58 -11.29 5.37 -10.73
N GLU A 59 -11.03 6.63 -10.39
CA GLU A 59 -9.69 7.18 -10.24
C GLU A 59 -8.93 6.50 -9.10
N ILE A 60 -9.60 6.25 -7.97
CA ILE A 60 -9.01 5.53 -6.83
C ILE A 60 -8.71 4.08 -7.18
N LYS A 61 -9.57 3.39 -7.94
CA LYS A 61 -9.27 2.02 -8.41
C LYS A 61 -8.09 1.97 -9.36
N GLU A 62 -7.89 2.99 -10.19
CA GLU A 62 -6.71 3.10 -11.04
C GLU A 62 -5.47 3.40 -10.20
N PHE A 63 -5.55 4.36 -9.28
CA PHE A 63 -4.50 4.68 -8.33
C PHE A 63 -4.05 3.46 -7.51
N ILE A 64 -4.99 2.70 -6.92
CA ILE A 64 -4.66 1.49 -6.15
C ILE A 64 -3.92 0.46 -7.00
N LYS A 65 -4.24 0.34 -8.29
CA LYS A 65 -3.55 -0.58 -9.22
C LYS A 65 -2.14 -0.12 -9.59
N GLU A 66 -1.83 1.17 -9.48
CA GLU A 66 -0.49 1.69 -9.71
C GLU A 66 0.46 1.37 -8.55
N PHE A 67 -0.09 1.13 -7.34
CA PHE A 67 0.70 0.69 -6.20
C PHE A 67 0.90 -0.83 -6.24
N PRO A 68 2.11 -1.30 -5.90
CA PRO A 68 2.32 -2.72 -5.75
C PRO A 68 1.47 -3.23 -4.58
N THR A 69 0.64 -4.25 -4.84
CA THR A 69 -0.19 -4.82 -3.78
C THR A 69 0.70 -5.50 -2.74
N LEU A 70 0.37 -5.35 -1.44
CA LEU A 70 1.16 -5.94 -0.34
C LEU A 70 1.46 -7.44 -0.58
N ASN A 71 0.48 -8.18 -1.11
CA ASN A 71 0.63 -9.59 -1.45
C ASN A 71 1.64 -9.87 -2.56
N GLU A 72 1.74 -9.02 -3.58
CA GLU A 72 2.71 -9.19 -4.67
C GLU A 72 4.14 -8.93 -4.21
N GLU A 73 4.33 -7.99 -3.29
CA GLU A 73 5.66 -7.65 -2.77
C GLU A 73 6.11 -8.63 -1.70
N LEU A 74 5.19 -9.12 -0.85
CA LEU A 74 5.49 -10.23 0.06
C LEU A 74 5.95 -11.49 -0.68
N LYS A 75 5.38 -11.77 -1.86
CA LYS A 75 5.85 -12.86 -2.74
C LYS A 75 7.26 -12.63 -3.26
N ARG A 76 7.66 -11.38 -3.52
CA ARG A 76 9.01 -11.04 -4.03
C ARG A 76 10.10 -11.12 -2.97
N VAL A 77 9.75 -10.94 -1.69
CA VAL A 77 10.70 -10.98 -0.56
C VAL A 77 10.82 -12.38 0.03
N GLY A 78 9.85 -13.27 -0.24
CA GLY A 78 9.77 -14.61 0.34
C GLY A 78 10.44 -15.75 -0.45
N ASP A 79 11.04 -15.48 -1.61
CA ASP A 79 11.80 -16.45 -2.43
C ASP A 79 13.32 -16.29 -2.27
#